data_AF-A0A016X2L2-F1
#
_entry.id   AF-A0A016X2L2-F1
#
_cell.length_a   1.000
_cell.length_b   1.000
_cell.length_c   1.000
_cell.angle_alpha   90.00
_cell.angle_beta   90.00
_cell.angle_gamma   90.00
#
_symmetry.space_group_name_H-M   'P 1'
#
loop_
_entity.id
_entity.type
_entity.pdbx_description
1 polymer ?
#
loop_
_entity_poly.entity_id
_entity_poly.type
_entity_poly.pdbx_seq_one_letter_code
_entity_poly.pdbx_strand_id
1 'polypeptide(L)'
;MHLSVIQMSEKMDDQQATAPTASGSKSEESVALRNWQLANGVTVMDSAYEYDEVEQNEMRSAKPWQKDPHYFKEVRISAVALLKMVIHARRGGNLEVMGLMQGRVDGNAFIIMDTFALPVEGTETRVNAQAQAYEYMSVYTDLCESEGKKEKVVGWYHSHPGYGCWLSGIDVATQALNQQFQEPWVAIVVDPLRTMSAGKVDIGAFRTYPQGYQPPVEEGPSEYQSIPLSKIEDFGVHCKQYYSLDVNFFKSELDSHILSALWSTYWLNTLSSSPLLTNAGYINNQIGDLSMKLRQVEKRWARSERTNDVMEQLDKAVKDAHTVCCELSCGVLMQHIKRAMFNRGESCDPNEDVRVDDEHIVENNAEDIAPPVSFDDVELPDEVVLVEAVN
;
A
#
# COMPACT_ATOMS: atom_id res chain seq x y z
N MET A 1 -21.08 -21.20 81.08
CA MET A 1 -20.64 -22.53 80.62
C MET A 1 -21.77 -23.13 79.79
N HIS A 2 -21.42 -23.56 78.57
CA HIS A 2 -22.15 -24.44 77.64
C HIS A 2 -23.51 -23.96 77.09
N LEU A 3 -23.55 -23.64 75.77
CA LEU A 3 -23.70 -24.56 74.61
C LEU A 3 -25.05 -25.28 74.66
N SER A 4 -25.84 -25.50 73.62
CA SER A 4 -25.94 -25.10 72.20
C SER A 4 -27.23 -25.80 71.73
N VAL A 5 -27.93 -25.28 70.74
CA VAL A 5 -28.44 -26.01 69.55
C VAL A 5 -29.23 -25.02 68.69
N ILE A 6 -28.87 -25.03 67.41
CA ILE A 6 -29.41 -24.27 66.28
C ILE A 6 -30.74 -24.90 65.84
N GLN A 7 -31.74 -24.09 65.50
CA GLN A 7 -32.84 -24.50 64.62
C GLN A 7 -33.29 -23.33 63.73
N MET A 8 -33.36 -23.62 62.43
CA MET A 8 -33.62 -22.71 61.31
C MET A 8 -35.07 -22.19 61.27
N SER A 9 -35.27 -20.96 60.81
CA SER A 9 -36.54 -20.45 60.30
C SER A 9 -36.29 -19.44 59.17
N GLU A 10 -37.09 -19.57 58.12
CA GLU A 10 -37.04 -18.94 56.80
C GLU A 10 -37.11 -17.40 56.81
N LYS A 11 -36.43 -16.78 55.84
CA LYS A 11 -36.79 -15.45 55.29
C LYS A 11 -36.60 -15.46 53.77
N MET A 12 -37.70 -15.18 53.07
CA MET A 12 -37.77 -14.82 51.64
C MET A 12 -37.35 -13.35 51.48
N ASP A 13 -36.46 -13.06 50.53
CA ASP A 13 -36.17 -11.70 50.06
C ASP A 13 -36.50 -11.60 48.56
N ASP A 14 -37.29 -10.57 48.23
CA ASP A 14 -37.80 -10.24 46.90
C ASP A 14 -36.68 -9.82 45.93
N GLN A 15 -36.59 -10.50 44.79
CA GLN A 15 -35.85 -10.02 43.61
C GLN A 15 -36.82 -9.33 42.65
N GLN A 16 -36.74 -8.00 42.60
CA GLN A 16 -37.46 -7.18 41.62
C GLN A 16 -36.59 -6.99 40.37
N ALA A 17 -37.08 -7.50 39.25
CA ALA A 17 -36.42 -7.47 37.94
C ALA A 17 -36.26 -6.04 37.40
N THR A 18 -35.01 -5.67 37.09
CA THR A 18 -34.67 -4.45 36.34
C THR A 18 -34.45 -4.78 34.87
N ALA A 19 -35.04 -3.97 33.99
CA ALA A 19 -35.02 -4.11 32.53
C ALA A 19 -33.58 -4.06 31.96
N PRO A 20 -33.30 -4.75 30.83
CA PRO A 20 -31.99 -4.70 30.21
C PRO A 20 -31.75 -3.30 29.63
N THR A 21 -30.74 -2.63 30.15
CA THR A 21 -30.19 -1.40 29.58
C THR A 21 -29.62 -1.72 28.20
N ALA A 22 -30.12 -1.03 27.18
CA ALA A 22 -29.56 -1.04 25.84
C ALA A 22 -28.14 -0.46 25.87
N SER A 23 -27.13 -1.34 26.02
CA SER A 23 -25.75 -0.99 25.73
C SER A 23 -25.59 -0.95 24.21
N GLY A 24 -25.37 0.25 23.67
CA GLY A 24 -25.14 0.48 22.25
C GLY A 24 -24.09 -0.50 21.70
N SER A 25 -24.44 -1.14 20.59
CA SER A 25 -23.53 -1.95 19.81
C SER A 25 -22.41 -1.06 19.28
N LYS A 26 -21.27 -1.03 19.97
CA LYS A 26 -20.01 -0.74 19.29
C LYS A 26 -19.84 -1.88 18.29
N SER A 27 -19.92 -1.59 17.00
CA SER A 27 -19.61 -2.56 15.95
C SER A 27 -18.22 -3.12 16.25
N GLU A 28 -18.14 -4.40 16.58
CA GLU A 28 -16.86 -5.07 16.80
C GLU A 28 -16.08 -5.01 15.48
N GLU A 29 -15.10 -4.10 15.41
CA GLU A 29 -14.14 -4.08 14.31
C GLU A 29 -13.51 -5.47 14.19
N SER A 30 -13.47 -6.02 12.98
CA SER A 30 -12.88 -7.34 12.78
C SER A 30 -11.43 -7.33 13.26
N VAL A 31 -10.99 -8.41 13.92
CA VAL A 31 -9.61 -8.56 14.41
C VAL A 31 -8.59 -8.33 13.29
N ALA A 32 -8.93 -8.70 12.06
CA ALA A 32 -8.03 -8.55 10.92
C ALA A 32 -7.96 -7.11 10.38
N LEU A 33 -9.06 -6.33 10.42
CA LEU A 33 -9.01 -4.89 10.14
C LEU A 33 -8.16 -4.17 11.17
N ARG A 34 -8.34 -4.50 12.46
CA ARG A 34 -7.54 -3.96 13.56
C ARG A 34 -6.06 -4.29 13.39
N ASN A 35 -5.73 -5.52 12.98
CA ASN A 35 -4.35 -5.92 12.70
C ASN A 35 -3.76 -5.16 11.52
N TRP A 36 -4.52 -4.92 10.44
CA TRP A 36 -4.05 -4.11 9.31
C TRP A 36 -3.84 -2.64 9.71
N GLN A 37 -4.77 -2.06 10.47
CA GLN A 37 -4.64 -0.69 10.98
C GLN A 37 -3.44 -0.54 11.92
N LEU A 38 -3.20 -1.53 12.79
CA LEU A 38 -2.02 -1.57 13.67
C LEU A 38 -0.72 -1.76 12.88
N ALA A 39 -0.71 -2.65 11.89
CA ALA A 39 0.46 -2.92 11.07
C ALA A 39 0.90 -1.71 10.23
N ASN A 40 -0.06 -0.86 9.83
CA ASN A 40 0.20 0.37 9.09
C ASN A 40 0.18 1.62 9.99
N GLY A 41 -0.14 1.54 11.28
CA GLY A 41 -0.13 2.72 12.17
C GLY A 41 -1.16 3.80 11.83
N VAL A 42 -2.34 3.43 11.31
CA VAL A 42 -3.36 4.40 10.86
C VAL A 42 -4.02 5.09 12.06
N THR A 43 -3.94 6.42 12.11
CA THR A 43 -4.54 7.25 13.18
C THR A 43 -5.85 7.90 12.73
N VAL A 44 -6.78 8.15 13.67
CA VAL A 44 -7.99 8.94 13.38
C VAL A 44 -7.66 10.42 13.58
N MET A 45 -7.86 11.24 12.55
CA MET A 45 -7.53 12.67 12.58
C MET A 45 -8.49 13.46 11.70
N ASP A 46 -9.65 13.86 12.24
CA ASP A 46 -10.65 14.61 11.48
C ASP A 46 -10.22 16.07 11.21
N SER A 47 -9.41 16.66 12.09
CA SER A 47 -8.83 18.00 11.88
C SER A 47 -7.95 18.07 10.63
N ALA A 48 -7.41 16.93 10.15
CA ALA A 48 -6.67 16.87 8.90
C ALA A 48 -7.54 17.12 7.66
N TYR A 49 -8.87 17.10 7.78
CA TYR A 49 -9.79 17.39 6.68
C TYR A 49 -10.21 18.86 6.60
N GLU A 50 -9.89 19.68 7.62
CA GLU A 50 -10.16 21.11 7.59
C GLU A 50 -9.16 21.84 6.68
N TYR A 51 -9.65 22.71 5.80
CA TYR A 51 -8.81 23.46 4.86
C TYR A 51 -8.90 24.96 5.12
N ASP A 52 -7.81 25.56 5.60
CA ASP A 52 -7.66 27.00 5.78
C ASP A 52 -6.94 27.62 4.56
N GLU A 53 -7.69 28.36 3.75
CA GLU A 53 -7.14 29.06 2.57
C GLU A 53 -6.12 30.15 2.93
N VAL A 54 -6.32 30.84 4.06
CA VAL A 54 -5.48 31.97 4.48
C VAL A 54 -4.13 31.43 4.93
N GLU A 55 -4.13 30.43 5.80
CA GLU A 55 -2.91 29.76 6.27
C GLU A 55 -2.09 29.21 5.10
N GLN A 56 -2.74 28.53 4.14
CA GLN A 56 -2.05 27.97 2.98
C GLN A 56 -1.45 29.07 2.08
N ASN A 57 -2.12 30.20 1.92
CA ASN A 57 -1.59 31.33 1.17
C ASN A 57 -0.39 31.99 1.87
N GLU A 58 -0.44 32.11 3.20
CA GLU A 58 0.67 32.62 4.00
C GLU A 58 1.89 31.71 3.92
N MET A 59 1.70 30.39 4.08
CA MET A 59 2.78 29.39 3.95
C MET A 59 3.42 29.41 2.57
N ARG A 60 2.62 29.46 1.49
CA ARG A 60 3.12 29.58 0.10
C ARG A 60 3.87 30.89 -0.16
N SER A 61 3.48 31.96 0.51
CA SER A 61 4.15 33.26 0.39
C SER A 61 5.46 33.31 1.20
N ALA A 62 5.47 32.73 2.41
CA ALA A 62 6.62 32.73 3.31
C ALA A 62 7.74 31.76 2.88
N LYS A 63 7.38 30.65 2.21
CA LYS A 63 8.30 29.61 1.69
C LYS A 63 9.40 29.19 2.68
N PRO A 64 9.03 28.75 3.90
CA PRO A 64 10.00 28.42 4.95
C PRO A 64 11.01 27.34 4.55
N TRP A 65 10.59 26.39 3.70
CA TRP A 65 11.44 25.33 3.13
C TRP A 65 12.61 25.82 2.26
N GLN A 66 12.63 27.08 1.82
CA GLN A 66 13.80 27.63 1.12
C GLN A 66 14.99 27.89 2.05
N LYS A 67 14.74 28.02 3.36
CA LYS A 67 15.78 28.30 4.36
C LYS A 67 16.48 27.04 4.86
N ASP A 68 15.77 25.92 4.86
CA ASP A 68 16.23 24.65 5.38
C ASP A 68 15.88 23.51 4.39
N PRO A 69 16.87 22.87 3.75
CA PRO A 69 16.65 21.71 2.87
C PRO A 69 15.92 20.54 3.54
N HIS A 70 16.03 20.42 4.87
CA HIS A 70 15.37 19.40 5.71
C HIS A 70 14.16 19.95 6.47
N TYR A 71 13.56 21.04 5.96
CA TYR A 71 12.36 21.62 6.56
C TYR A 71 11.24 20.58 6.71
N PHE A 72 11.01 19.79 5.65
CA PHE A 72 10.00 18.74 5.65
C PHE A 72 10.55 17.45 6.23
N LYS A 73 9.80 16.85 7.16
CA LYS A 73 10.22 15.61 7.86
C LYS A 73 9.21 14.49 7.74
N GLU A 74 7.94 14.83 7.53
CA GLU A 74 6.83 13.88 7.59
C GLU A 74 5.92 14.01 6.37
N VAL A 75 5.32 12.90 5.96
CA VAL A 75 4.19 12.86 5.03
C VAL A 75 3.04 12.09 5.68
N ARG A 76 1.90 12.74 5.80
CA ARG A 76 0.64 12.16 6.26
C ARG A 76 -0.23 11.84 5.07
N ILE A 77 -0.62 10.59 4.91
CA ILE A 77 -1.39 10.12 3.75
C ILE A 77 -2.77 9.65 4.22
N SER A 78 -3.82 10.15 3.60
CA SER A 78 -5.18 9.69 3.89
C SER A 78 -5.34 8.22 3.49
N ALA A 79 -6.17 7.47 4.22
CA ALA A 79 -6.45 6.06 3.90
C ALA A 79 -7.02 5.89 2.48
N VAL A 80 -7.79 6.87 1.99
CA VAL A 80 -8.34 6.89 0.62
C VAL A 80 -7.23 7.07 -0.40
N ALA A 81 -6.34 8.05 -0.21
CA ALA A 81 -5.19 8.29 -1.07
C ALA A 81 -4.28 7.06 -1.15
N LEU A 82 -3.98 6.44 0.00
CA LEU A 82 -3.20 5.21 0.09
C LEU A 82 -3.84 4.09 -0.73
N LEU A 83 -5.13 3.84 -0.52
CA LEU A 83 -5.84 2.75 -1.19
C LEU A 83 -5.87 2.96 -2.71
N LYS A 84 -6.10 4.20 -3.18
CA LYS A 84 -6.06 4.54 -4.60
C LYS A 84 -4.68 4.28 -5.21
N MET A 85 -3.60 4.70 -4.54
CA MET A 85 -2.23 4.45 -5.01
C MET A 85 -1.92 2.96 -5.10
N VAL A 86 -2.25 2.18 -4.05
CA VAL A 86 -1.98 0.74 -4.01
C VAL A 86 -2.79 -0.02 -5.05
N ILE A 87 -4.08 0.31 -5.23
CA ILE A 87 -4.92 -0.29 -6.27
C ILE A 87 -4.37 0.03 -7.66
N HIS A 88 -3.97 1.28 -7.90
CA HIS A 88 -3.40 1.69 -9.18
C HIS A 88 -2.07 0.97 -9.46
N ALA A 89 -1.14 0.96 -8.50
CA ALA A 89 0.13 0.25 -8.61
C ALA A 89 -0.07 -1.25 -8.88
N ARG A 90 -1.04 -1.89 -8.20
CA ARG A 90 -1.37 -3.29 -8.43
C ARG A 90 -1.94 -3.54 -9.83
N ARG A 91 -2.74 -2.62 -10.38
CA ARG A 91 -3.26 -2.72 -11.75
C ARG A 91 -2.15 -2.62 -12.80
N GLY A 92 -1.07 -1.88 -12.52
CA GLY A 92 0.12 -1.81 -13.36
C GLY A 92 0.90 -3.13 -13.46
N GLY A 93 0.72 -4.05 -12.50
CA GLY A 93 1.40 -5.34 -12.48
C GLY A 93 2.91 -5.18 -12.37
N ASN A 94 3.63 -5.54 -13.44
CA ASN A 94 5.09 -5.40 -13.52
C ASN A 94 5.55 -4.11 -14.21
N LEU A 95 4.61 -3.28 -14.68
CA LEU A 95 4.92 -1.99 -15.30
C LEU A 95 4.86 -0.89 -14.25
N GLU A 96 5.77 0.08 -14.36
CA GLU A 96 5.71 1.28 -13.54
C GLU A 96 4.49 2.11 -13.96
N VAL A 97 3.70 2.56 -13.00
CA VAL A 97 2.62 3.52 -13.22
C VAL A 97 2.89 4.76 -12.38
N MET A 98 2.30 5.89 -12.77
CA MET A 98 2.42 7.13 -11.98
C MET A 98 1.11 7.89 -11.89
N GLY A 99 1.04 8.76 -10.90
CA GLY A 99 -0.08 9.65 -10.69
C GLY A 99 0.30 10.88 -9.89
N LEU A 100 -0.68 11.74 -9.65
CA LEU A 100 -0.51 12.97 -8.89
C LEU A 100 -1.24 12.90 -7.56
N MET A 101 -0.75 13.71 -6.64
CA MET A 101 -1.23 13.78 -5.26
C MET A 101 -1.75 15.17 -4.96
N GLN A 102 -2.99 15.23 -4.49
CA GLN A 102 -3.65 16.45 -4.06
C GLN A 102 -3.61 16.55 -2.54
N GLY A 103 -3.25 17.73 -2.04
CA GLY A 103 -3.07 17.92 -0.63
C GLY A 103 -2.68 19.34 -0.26
N ARG A 104 -2.00 19.44 0.88
CA ARG A 104 -1.51 20.71 1.42
C ARG A 104 -0.27 20.50 2.29
N VAL A 105 0.27 21.60 2.79
CA VAL A 105 1.38 21.60 3.74
C VAL A 105 0.88 22.08 5.10
N ASP A 106 1.24 21.37 6.16
CA ASP A 106 0.98 21.76 7.55
C ASP A 106 2.31 21.74 8.30
N GLY A 107 2.85 22.93 8.59
CA GLY A 107 4.19 23.09 9.17
C GLY A 107 5.26 22.34 8.39
N ASN A 108 5.89 21.35 9.02
CA ASN A 108 6.96 20.51 8.47
C ASN A 108 6.46 19.20 7.83
N ALA A 109 5.15 19.05 7.63
CA ALA A 109 4.53 17.85 7.09
C ALA A 109 3.77 18.12 5.79
N PHE A 110 3.84 17.18 4.86
CA PHE A 110 2.87 17.11 3.75
C PHE A 110 1.62 16.38 4.22
N ILE A 111 0.44 16.88 3.87
CA ILE A 111 -0.83 16.19 4.07
C ILE A 111 -1.40 15.85 2.70
N ILE A 112 -1.41 14.57 2.37
CA ILE A 112 -1.96 14.03 1.12
C ILE A 112 -3.41 13.61 1.37
N MET A 113 -4.35 14.32 0.75
CA MET A 113 -5.78 14.11 0.92
C MET A 113 -6.33 13.13 -0.12
N ASP A 114 -5.90 13.27 -1.38
CA ASP A 114 -6.40 12.46 -2.48
C ASP A 114 -5.31 12.22 -3.53
N THR A 115 -5.51 11.22 -4.39
CA THR A 115 -4.64 10.92 -5.53
C THR A 115 -5.45 10.56 -6.77
N PHE A 116 -4.84 10.77 -7.93
CA PHE A 116 -5.40 10.33 -9.20
C PHE A 116 -4.33 9.80 -10.13
N ALA A 117 -4.68 8.77 -10.90
CA ALA A 117 -3.80 8.14 -11.87
C ALA A 117 -3.60 9.05 -13.09
N LEU A 118 -2.39 9.08 -13.62
CA LEU A 118 -2.14 9.63 -14.95
C LEU A 118 -2.22 8.51 -15.99
N PRO A 119 -2.75 8.77 -17.19
CA PRO A 119 -2.83 7.78 -18.28
C PRO A 119 -1.47 7.60 -18.95
N VAL A 120 -0.45 7.26 -18.16
CA VAL A 120 0.93 7.06 -18.62
C VAL A 120 1.47 5.76 -18.05
N GLU A 121 2.10 4.99 -18.91
CA GLU A 121 2.93 3.86 -18.52
C GLU A 121 4.34 4.38 -18.31
N GLY A 122 4.82 4.26 -17.08
CA GLY A 122 6.21 4.53 -16.73
C GLY A 122 7.08 3.47 -17.37
N THR A 123 8.18 3.93 -17.99
CA THR A 123 9.28 3.03 -18.31
C THR A 123 10.52 3.62 -17.66
N GLU A 124 11.37 2.76 -17.11
CA GLU A 124 12.65 3.11 -16.50
C GLU A 124 13.61 3.90 -17.42
N THR A 125 13.24 4.13 -18.69
CA THR A 125 14.04 4.85 -19.68
C THR A 125 13.43 6.19 -20.11
N ARG A 126 12.19 6.52 -19.71
CA ARG A 126 11.51 7.74 -20.14
C ARG A 126 10.63 8.32 -19.03
N VAL A 127 11.00 9.52 -18.58
CA VAL A 127 10.12 10.39 -17.79
C VAL A 127 9.73 11.60 -18.61
N ASN A 128 8.94 11.35 -19.65
CA ASN A 128 8.16 12.42 -20.22
C ASN A 128 6.73 11.94 -20.30
N ALA A 129 5.93 12.40 -19.34
CA ALA A 129 4.49 12.31 -19.44
C ALA A 129 4.16 12.95 -20.79
N GLN A 130 3.65 12.14 -21.74
CA GLN A 130 3.40 12.60 -23.10
C GLN A 130 2.51 13.85 -23.04
N ALA A 131 2.50 14.72 -24.06
CA ALA A 131 1.73 15.99 -24.03
C ALA A 131 0.27 15.82 -23.55
N GLN A 132 -0.33 14.65 -23.81
CA GLN A 132 -1.64 14.21 -23.33
C GLN A 132 -1.79 14.19 -21.80
N ALA A 133 -0.73 13.85 -21.07
CA ALA A 133 -0.73 13.83 -19.61
C ALA A 133 -0.81 15.25 -19.03
N TYR A 134 -0.08 16.23 -19.60
CA TYR A 134 -0.19 17.62 -19.17
C TYR A 134 -1.58 18.21 -19.42
N GLU A 135 -2.20 17.87 -20.56
CA GLU A 135 -3.58 18.25 -20.85
C GLU A 135 -4.56 17.64 -19.83
N TYR A 136 -4.43 16.33 -19.58
CA TYR A 136 -5.22 15.65 -18.56
C TYR A 136 -5.05 16.28 -17.17
N MET A 137 -3.81 16.62 -16.78
CA MET A 137 -3.52 17.27 -15.50
C MET A 137 -4.23 18.61 -15.35
N SER A 138 -4.21 19.45 -16.38
CA SER A 138 -4.88 20.74 -16.36
C SER A 138 -6.39 20.57 -16.23
N VAL A 139 -6.99 19.77 -17.11
CA VAL A 139 -8.45 19.56 -17.15
C VAL A 139 -8.95 18.91 -15.86
N TYR A 140 -8.23 17.92 -15.34
CA TYR A 140 -8.62 17.23 -14.10
C TYR A 140 -8.51 18.16 -12.88
N THR A 141 -7.49 19.01 -12.83
CA THR A 141 -7.33 19.99 -11.74
C THR A 141 -8.45 21.02 -11.79
N ASP A 142 -8.79 21.56 -12.98
CA ASP A 142 -9.89 22.51 -13.15
C ASP A 142 -11.24 21.91 -12.74
N LEU A 143 -11.48 20.64 -13.10
CA LEU A 143 -12.70 19.92 -12.70
C LEU A 143 -12.77 19.73 -11.18
N CYS A 144 -11.65 19.37 -10.54
CA CYS A 144 -11.59 19.26 -9.08
C CYS A 144 -11.95 20.58 -8.41
N GLU A 145 -11.45 21.70 -8.93
CA GLU A 145 -11.74 23.03 -8.40
C GLU A 145 -13.22 23.40 -8.58
N SER A 146 -13.83 23.07 -9.73
CA SER A 146 -15.26 23.31 -9.95
C SER A 146 -16.18 22.50 -9.05
N GLU A 147 -15.75 21.31 -8.62
CA GLU A 147 -16.46 20.44 -7.67
C GLU A 147 -16.16 20.79 -6.20
N GLY A 148 -15.42 21.88 -5.95
CA GLY A 148 -15.14 22.38 -4.61
C GLY A 148 -13.98 21.70 -3.89
N LYS A 149 -13.16 20.88 -4.56
CA LYS A 149 -11.87 20.42 -4.00
C LYS A 149 -10.89 21.59 -3.99
N LYS A 150 -10.45 21.99 -2.81
CA LYS A 150 -9.60 23.18 -2.61
C LYS A 150 -8.12 22.85 -2.64
N GLU A 151 -7.78 21.60 -2.41
CA GLU A 151 -6.43 21.08 -2.37
C GLU A 151 -5.76 21.14 -3.74
N LYS A 152 -4.57 21.73 -3.76
CA LYS A 152 -3.74 21.77 -4.97
C LYS A 152 -2.90 20.51 -5.07
N VAL A 153 -2.29 20.30 -6.23
CA VAL A 153 -1.30 19.23 -6.40
C VAL A 153 -0.04 19.59 -5.62
N VAL A 154 0.45 18.67 -4.79
CA VAL A 154 1.61 18.85 -3.90
C VAL A 154 2.71 17.81 -4.15
N GLY A 155 2.51 16.93 -5.11
CA GLY A 155 3.45 15.85 -5.37
C GLY A 155 2.97 14.87 -6.43
N TRP A 156 3.82 13.88 -6.66
CA TRP A 156 3.57 12.77 -7.56
C TRP A 156 3.91 11.45 -6.87
N TYR A 157 3.26 10.38 -7.30
CA TYR A 157 3.62 9.03 -6.90
C TYR A 157 3.90 8.17 -8.11
N HIS A 158 4.74 7.16 -7.94
CA HIS A 158 4.92 6.10 -8.92
C HIS A 158 5.16 4.75 -8.25
N SER A 159 5.08 3.68 -9.02
CA SER A 159 5.29 2.32 -8.51
C SER A 159 6.64 1.75 -8.92
N HIS A 160 7.31 1.04 -8.02
CA HIS A 160 8.48 0.21 -8.29
C HIS A 160 8.17 -1.27 -8.04
N PRO A 161 7.70 -2.04 -9.05
CA PRO A 161 7.28 -3.42 -8.82
C PRO A 161 8.45 -4.38 -8.55
N GLY A 162 8.67 -4.72 -7.27
CA GLY A 162 9.56 -5.79 -6.84
C GLY A 162 11.01 -5.39 -6.52
N TYR A 163 11.38 -4.13 -6.64
CA TYR A 163 12.74 -3.64 -6.36
C TYR A 163 12.83 -2.57 -5.26
N GLY A 164 11.73 -2.36 -4.52
CA GLY A 164 11.70 -1.54 -3.32
C GLY A 164 11.50 -0.06 -3.60
N CYS A 165 11.31 0.70 -2.51
CA CYS A 165 10.97 2.11 -2.56
C CYS A 165 12.24 2.97 -2.43
N TRP A 166 12.70 3.53 -3.55
CA TRP A 166 13.86 4.42 -3.66
C TRP A 166 13.73 5.26 -4.94
N LEU A 167 14.56 6.28 -5.14
CA LEU A 167 14.53 7.11 -6.36
C LEU A 167 15.69 6.75 -7.31
N SER A 168 15.38 6.40 -8.55
CA SER A 168 16.36 6.23 -9.62
C SER A 168 17.00 7.57 -10.04
N GLY A 169 18.06 7.53 -10.84
CA GLY A 169 18.65 8.77 -11.38
C GLY A 169 17.66 9.63 -12.17
N ILE A 170 16.69 9.00 -12.83
CA ILE A 170 15.64 9.68 -13.58
C ILE A 170 14.59 10.26 -12.63
N ASP A 171 14.22 9.54 -11.57
CA ASP A 171 13.28 10.05 -10.55
C ASP A 171 13.87 11.24 -9.81
N VAL A 172 15.17 11.19 -9.48
CA VAL A 172 15.87 12.32 -8.87
C VAL A 172 15.87 13.54 -9.79
N ALA A 173 16.14 13.36 -11.09
CA ALA A 173 16.10 14.47 -12.04
C ALA A 173 14.70 15.08 -12.16
N THR A 174 13.67 14.23 -12.21
CA THR A 174 12.26 14.63 -12.29
C THR A 174 11.81 15.36 -11.04
N GLN A 175 12.15 14.81 -9.87
CA GLN A 175 11.83 15.39 -8.58
C GLN A 175 12.55 16.72 -8.37
N ALA A 176 13.82 16.84 -8.77
CA ALA A 176 14.57 18.09 -8.70
C ALA A 176 13.95 19.17 -9.61
N LEU A 177 13.52 18.81 -10.82
CA LEU A 177 12.82 19.73 -11.73
C LEU A 177 11.49 20.18 -11.15
N ASN A 178 10.70 19.26 -10.59
CA ASN A 178 9.42 19.61 -9.98
C ASN A 178 9.60 20.48 -8.72
N GLN A 179 10.58 20.18 -7.86
CA GLN A 179 10.93 21.02 -6.72
C GLN A 179 11.46 22.41 -7.13
N GLN A 180 12.01 22.56 -8.35
CA GLN A 180 12.44 23.86 -8.85
C GLN A 180 11.27 24.74 -9.31
N PHE A 181 10.26 24.16 -9.96
CA PHE A 181 9.18 24.92 -10.61
C PHE A 181 7.82 24.87 -9.91
N GLN A 182 7.56 23.85 -9.08
CA GLN A 182 6.25 23.56 -8.48
C GLN A 182 6.32 23.40 -6.94
N GLU A 183 7.31 24.01 -6.30
CA GLU A 183 7.51 23.90 -4.85
C GLU A 183 6.31 24.45 -4.03
N PRO A 184 5.83 23.74 -2.99
CA PRO A 184 6.37 22.52 -2.37
C PRO A 184 5.96 21.22 -3.08
N TRP A 185 6.93 20.33 -3.34
CA TRP A 185 6.70 19.06 -4.08
C TRP A 185 7.29 17.81 -3.43
N VAL A 186 6.54 16.70 -3.32
CA VAL A 186 7.01 15.42 -2.76
C VAL A 186 6.87 14.25 -3.73
N ALA A 187 7.82 13.31 -3.70
CA ALA A 187 7.76 12.05 -4.45
C ALA A 187 7.36 10.90 -3.51
N ILE A 188 6.38 10.09 -3.90
CA ILE A 188 6.04 8.83 -3.22
C ILE A 188 6.31 7.64 -4.14
N VAL A 189 6.93 6.60 -3.60
CA VAL A 189 7.18 5.33 -4.31
C VAL A 189 6.42 4.22 -3.60
N VAL A 190 5.73 3.37 -4.37
CA VAL A 190 4.98 2.22 -3.85
C VAL A 190 5.46 0.93 -4.51
N ASP A 191 5.80 -0.11 -3.75
CA ASP A 191 6.08 -1.44 -4.31
C ASP A 191 4.86 -2.37 -4.12
N PRO A 192 4.04 -2.59 -5.17
CA PRO A 192 2.84 -3.41 -5.06
C PRO A 192 3.15 -4.89 -4.84
N LEU A 193 4.29 -5.40 -5.36
CA LEU A 193 4.64 -6.82 -5.26
C LEU A 193 5.13 -7.16 -3.86
N ARG A 194 6.00 -6.31 -3.28
CA ARG A 194 6.43 -6.46 -1.88
C ARG A 194 5.28 -6.26 -0.91
N THR A 195 4.38 -5.30 -1.19
CA THR A 195 3.18 -5.09 -0.38
C THR A 195 2.35 -6.37 -0.26
N MET A 196 2.20 -7.11 -1.36
CA MET A 196 1.44 -8.36 -1.38
C MET A 196 2.18 -9.51 -0.68
N SER A 197 3.50 -9.60 -0.80
CA SER A 197 4.28 -10.67 -0.17
C SER A 197 4.45 -10.46 1.34
N ALA A 198 4.69 -9.22 1.78
CA ALA A 198 4.93 -8.88 3.18
C ALA A 198 3.64 -8.67 3.99
N GLY A 199 2.51 -8.38 3.33
CA GLY A 199 1.24 -8.06 4.00
C GLY A 199 1.22 -6.69 4.70
N LYS A 200 2.25 -5.87 4.48
CA LYS A 200 2.37 -4.48 4.92
C LYS A 200 2.61 -3.62 3.68
N VAL A 201 2.02 -2.43 3.61
CA VAL A 201 2.25 -1.54 2.46
C VAL A 201 3.71 -1.10 2.43
N ASP A 202 4.40 -1.44 1.35
CA ASP A 202 5.77 -0.98 1.07
C ASP A 202 5.67 0.34 0.31
N ILE A 203 5.96 1.42 1.01
CA ILE A 203 5.83 2.79 0.55
C ILE A 203 6.92 3.66 1.15
N GLY A 204 7.53 4.50 0.32
CA GLY A 204 8.51 5.49 0.73
C GLY A 204 8.15 6.87 0.21
N ALA A 205 8.40 7.90 1.02
CA ALA A 205 8.28 9.30 0.62
C ALA A 205 9.66 9.94 0.59
N PHE A 206 9.95 10.71 -0.46
CA PHE A 206 11.28 11.23 -0.72
C PHE A 206 11.27 12.67 -1.22
N ARG A 207 12.35 13.39 -0.91
CA ARG A 207 12.66 14.70 -1.47
C ARG A 207 14.14 14.80 -1.81
N THR A 208 14.44 15.47 -2.92
CA THR A 208 15.81 15.67 -3.39
C THR A 208 16.44 16.90 -2.75
N TYR A 209 17.75 16.83 -2.50
CA TYR A 209 18.52 17.99 -2.06
C TYR A 209 18.69 19.02 -3.18
N PRO A 210 18.78 20.32 -2.85
CA PRO A 210 19.11 21.36 -3.83
C PRO A 210 20.48 21.13 -4.47
N GLN A 211 20.65 21.58 -5.73
CA GLN A 211 21.95 21.49 -6.41
C GLN A 211 23.05 22.21 -5.63
N GLY A 212 24.14 21.49 -5.33
CA GLY A 212 25.29 22.01 -4.59
C GLY A 212 25.21 21.83 -3.07
N TYR A 213 24.09 21.34 -2.54
CA TYR A 213 24.01 20.92 -1.14
C TYR A 213 24.69 19.57 -0.95
N GLN A 214 25.58 19.47 0.05
CA GLN A 214 26.17 18.19 0.46
C GLN A 214 25.55 17.77 1.79
N PRO A 215 24.86 16.62 1.84
CA PRO A 215 24.27 16.15 3.09
C PRO A 215 25.38 15.84 4.11
N PRO A 216 25.09 15.96 5.42
CA PRO A 216 25.97 15.47 6.47
C PRO A 216 26.35 14.00 6.23
N VAL A 217 27.62 13.64 6.46
CA VAL A 217 28.22 12.34 6.09
C VAL A 217 27.50 11.13 6.72
N GLU A 218 26.71 11.33 7.77
CA GLU A 218 25.99 10.28 8.50
C GLU A 218 24.60 9.93 7.92
N GLU A 219 24.09 10.68 6.93
CA GLU A 219 22.79 10.40 6.29
C GLU A 219 22.93 9.33 5.19
N GLY A 220 23.35 8.12 5.59
CA GLY A 220 23.17 6.91 4.77
C GLY A 220 21.72 6.44 4.78
N PRO A 221 21.30 5.56 3.85
CA PRO A 221 19.96 4.98 3.88
C PRO A 221 19.69 4.31 5.23
N SER A 222 18.70 4.82 5.96
CA SER A 222 18.38 4.41 7.34
C SER A 222 17.85 2.98 7.44
N GLU A 223 17.43 2.38 6.31
CA GLU A 223 16.81 1.06 6.27
C GLU A 223 17.34 0.24 5.07
N TYR A 224 17.84 -0.97 5.36
CA TYR A 224 18.30 -1.88 4.33
C TYR A 224 17.10 -2.48 3.60
N GLN A 225 17.05 -2.28 2.28
CA GLN A 225 16.10 -2.94 1.41
C GLN A 225 16.86 -3.88 0.47
N SER A 226 16.28 -5.05 0.20
CA SER A 226 16.80 -5.93 -0.84
C SER A 226 16.64 -5.24 -2.19
N ILE A 227 17.72 -4.95 -2.90
CA ILE A 227 17.67 -4.34 -4.24
C ILE A 227 18.25 -5.35 -5.24
N PRO A 228 17.59 -5.59 -6.38
CA PRO A 228 18.13 -6.45 -7.42
C PRO A 228 19.48 -5.97 -7.96
N LEU A 229 20.32 -6.90 -8.40
CA LEU A 229 21.66 -6.58 -8.93
C LEU A 229 21.64 -5.65 -10.14
N SER A 230 20.60 -5.70 -10.96
CA SER A 230 20.44 -4.81 -12.12
C SER A 230 20.25 -3.34 -11.73
N LYS A 231 19.84 -3.07 -10.48
CA LYS A 231 19.47 -1.74 -9.98
C LYS A 231 20.41 -1.18 -8.92
N ILE A 232 21.28 -2.01 -8.37
CA ILE A 232 22.15 -1.65 -7.25
C ILE A 232 23.16 -0.54 -7.59
N GLU A 233 23.62 -0.48 -8.84
CA GLU A 233 24.57 0.54 -9.29
C GLU A 233 23.88 1.92 -9.34
N ASP A 234 22.70 2.00 -9.94
CA ASP A 234 21.90 3.22 -10.02
C ASP A 234 21.52 3.72 -8.62
N PHE A 235 21.01 2.82 -7.77
CA PHE A 235 20.75 3.12 -6.36
C PHE A 235 21.99 3.66 -5.64
N GLY A 236 23.15 3.01 -5.80
CA GLY A 236 24.39 3.40 -5.12
C GLY A 236 24.92 4.78 -5.51
N VAL A 237 24.64 5.25 -6.73
CA VAL A 237 25.04 6.58 -7.22
C VAL A 237 24.10 7.68 -6.71
N HIS A 238 22.80 7.40 -6.64
CA HIS A 238 21.77 8.42 -6.40
C HIS A 238 21.23 8.45 -4.97
N CYS A 239 21.48 7.43 -4.14
CA CYS A 239 20.94 7.34 -2.78
C CYS A 239 21.31 8.51 -1.84
N LYS A 240 22.36 9.27 -2.15
CA LYS A 240 22.79 10.47 -1.38
C LYS A 240 22.18 11.78 -1.88
N GLN A 241 21.41 11.74 -2.96
CA GLN A 241 20.84 12.93 -3.60
C GLN A 241 19.44 13.27 -3.07
N TYR A 242 18.87 12.41 -2.23
CA TYR A 242 17.56 12.57 -1.62
C TYR A 242 17.55 12.06 -0.18
N TYR A 243 16.55 12.47 0.59
CA TYR A 243 16.25 11.94 1.92
C TYR A 243 14.84 11.35 1.96
N SER A 244 14.63 10.42 2.88
CA SER A 244 13.32 9.85 3.18
C SER A 244 12.58 10.70 4.20
N LEU A 245 11.26 10.81 4.04
CA LEU A 245 10.35 11.42 5.01
C LEU A 245 9.59 10.31 5.75
N ASP A 246 9.26 10.58 7.01
CA ASP A 246 8.46 9.67 7.83
C ASP A 246 7.03 9.59 7.28
N VAL A 247 6.60 8.39 6.87
CA VAL A 247 5.26 8.17 6.31
C VAL A 247 4.29 7.74 7.41
N ASN A 248 3.27 8.55 7.62
CA ASN A 248 2.18 8.28 8.56
C ASN A 248 0.84 8.24 7.81
N PHE A 249 -0.11 7.46 8.32
CA PHE A 249 -1.43 7.36 7.72
C PHE A 249 -2.51 7.88 8.66
N PHE A 250 -3.52 8.51 8.07
CA PHE A 250 -4.68 8.97 8.82
C PHE A 250 -5.98 8.62 8.10
N LYS A 251 -7.07 8.56 8.85
CA LYS A 251 -8.43 8.33 8.37
C LYS A 251 -9.41 9.22 9.12
N SER A 252 -10.58 9.49 8.52
CA SER A 252 -11.68 10.12 9.26
C SER A 252 -12.40 9.10 10.16
N GLU A 253 -13.22 9.59 11.08
CA GLU A 253 -14.15 8.74 11.85
C GLU A 253 -15.13 8.02 10.91
N LEU A 254 -15.65 8.73 9.90
CA LEU A 254 -16.55 8.13 8.90
C LEU A 254 -15.86 7.05 8.07
N ASP A 255 -14.61 7.27 7.64
CA ASP A 255 -13.81 6.25 6.93
C ASP A 255 -13.64 5.00 7.78
N SER A 256 -13.57 5.13 9.11
CA SER A 256 -13.46 3.97 9.99
C SER A 256 -14.70 3.07 9.88
N HIS A 257 -15.89 3.65 9.79
CA HIS A 257 -17.13 2.91 9.58
C HIS A 257 -17.18 2.26 8.20
N ILE A 258 -16.79 3.00 7.16
CA ILE A 258 -16.77 2.48 5.77
C ILE A 258 -15.77 1.34 5.63
N LEU A 259 -14.55 1.48 6.17
CA LEU A 259 -13.52 0.44 6.14
C LEU A 259 -13.96 -0.81 6.92
N SER A 260 -14.69 -0.64 8.02
CA SER A 260 -15.27 -1.76 8.77
C SER A 260 -16.33 -2.51 7.95
N ALA A 261 -17.24 -1.79 7.29
CA ALA A 261 -18.23 -2.38 6.40
C ALA A 261 -17.58 -3.09 5.19
N LEU A 262 -16.59 -2.45 4.56
CA LEU A 262 -15.81 -3.07 3.47
C LEU A 262 -15.11 -4.34 3.95
N TRP A 263 -14.52 -4.34 5.15
CA TRP A 263 -13.88 -5.53 5.67
C TRP A 263 -14.86 -6.70 5.82
N SER A 264 -16.08 -6.43 6.29
CA SER A 264 -17.13 -7.45 6.47
C SER A 264 -17.56 -8.13 5.17
N THR A 265 -17.30 -7.50 4.01
CA THR A 265 -17.59 -8.07 2.69
C THR A 265 -16.35 -8.65 2.02
N TYR A 266 -15.16 -8.07 2.27
CA TYR A 266 -13.93 -8.40 1.55
C TYR A 266 -13.09 -9.51 2.19
N TRP A 267 -13.38 -9.94 3.43
CA TRP A 267 -12.62 -11.00 4.11
C TRP A 267 -12.57 -12.31 3.31
N LEU A 268 -13.61 -12.63 2.53
CA LEU A 268 -13.64 -13.81 1.68
C LEU A 268 -12.55 -13.76 0.60
N ASN A 269 -12.32 -12.58 -0.01
CA ASN A 269 -11.28 -12.39 -1.02
C ASN A 269 -9.88 -12.57 -0.42
N THR A 270 -9.68 -12.13 0.82
CA THR A 270 -8.43 -12.35 1.55
C THR A 270 -8.20 -13.85 1.78
N LEU A 271 -9.25 -14.60 2.15
CA LEU A 271 -9.16 -16.05 2.36
C LEU A 271 -9.04 -16.86 1.06
N SER A 272 -9.61 -16.39 -0.05
CA SER A 272 -9.50 -17.09 -1.34
C SER A 272 -8.17 -16.83 -2.04
N SER A 273 -7.54 -15.67 -1.79
CA SER A 273 -6.28 -15.29 -2.43
C SER A 273 -5.12 -16.26 -2.16
N SER A 274 -4.35 -16.61 -3.18
CA SER A 274 -3.12 -17.41 -3.05
C SER A 274 -1.90 -16.52 -3.37
N PRO A 275 -1.18 -16.03 -2.35
CA PRO A 275 0.03 -15.24 -2.57
C PRO A 275 1.10 -16.00 -3.36
N LEU A 276 1.20 -17.32 -3.15
CA LEU A 276 2.15 -18.19 -3.86
C LEU A 276 1.96 -18.19 -5.38
N LEU A 277 0.71 -18.19 -5.84
CA LEU A 277 0.40 -18.20 -7.27
C LEU A 277 0.49 -16.80 -7.85
N THR A 278 -0.11 -15.82 -7.16
CA THR A 278 -0.14 -14.43 -7.63
C THR A 278 1.27 -13.83 -7.74
N ASN A 279 2.16 -14.13 -6.79
CA ASN A 279 3.53 -13.60 -6.74
C ASN A 279 4.60 -14.60 -7.21
N ALA A 280 4.21 -15.69 -7.89
CA ALA A 280 5.16 -16.73 -8.33
C ALA A 280 6.31 -16.14 -9.19
N GLY A 281 5.98 -15.24 -10.12
CA GLY A 281 6.98 -14.58 -10.96
C GLY A 281 7.97 -13.73 -10.16
N TYR A 282 7.48 -12.99 -9.16
CA TYR A 282 8.31 -12.20 -8.26
C TYR A 282 9.27 -13.08 -7.46
N ILE A 283 8.78 -14.15 -6.84
CA ILE A 283 9.60 -15.07 -6.04
C ILE A 283 10.66 -15.73 -6.92
N ASN A 284 10.31 -16.17 -8.14
CA ASN A 284 11.27 -16.74 -9.08
C ASN A 284 12.38 -15.75 -9.46
N ASN A 285 12.03 -14.47 -9.68
CA ASN A 285 12.99 -13.43 -9.97
C ASN A 285 13.92 -13.15 -8.76
N GLN A 286 13.38 -13.14 -7.53
CA GLN A 286 14.18 -12.99 -6.31
C GLN A 286 15.16 -14.15 -6.11
N ILE A 287 14.73 -15.40 -6.37
CA ILE A 287 15.61 -16.58 -6.32
C ILE A 287 16.70 -16.49 -7.40
N GLY A 288 16.34 -16.06 -8.61
CA GLY A 288 17.29 -15.82 -9.70
C GLY A 288 18.34 -14.76 -9.33
N ASP A 289 17.91 -13.64 -8.76
CA ASP A 289 18.80 -12.56 -8.29
C ASP A 289 19.72 -13.04 -7.15
N LEU A 290 19.18 -13.75 -6.16
CA LEU A 290 19.94 -14.35 -5.08
C LEU A 290 21.03 -15.31 -5.59
N SER A 291 20.70 -16.16 -6.57
CA SER A 291 21.66 -17.04 -7.24
C SER A 291 22.81 -16.26 -7.89
N MET A 292 22.49 -15.15 -8.56
CA MET A 292 23.50 -14.26 -9.14
C MET A 292 24.36 -13.59 -8.06
N LYS A 293 23.76 -13.10 -6.95
CA LYS A 293 24.48 -12.52 -5.80
C LYS A 293 25.46 -13.50 -5.19
N LEU A 294 25.02 -14.74 -4.93
CA LEU A 294 25.87 -15.80 -4.39
C LEU A 294 27.04 -16.15 -5.32
N ARG A 295 26.81 -16.20 -6.64
CA ARG A 295 27.90 -16.39 -7.63
C ARG A 295 28.89 -15.23 -7.64
N GLN A 296 28.47 -14.00 -7.37
CA GLN A 296 29.39 -12.86 -7.23
C GLN A 296 30.25 -13.00 -5.97
N VAL A 297 29.66 -13.41 -4.84
CA VAL A 297 30.38 -13.68 -3.59
C VAL A 297 31.43 -14.78 -3.80
N GLU A 298 31.06 -15.89 -4.46
CA GLU A 298 31.98 -16.98 -4.78
C GLU A 298 33.17 -16.52 -5.63
N LYS A 299 32.91 -15.69 -6.67
CA LYS A 299 33.97 -15.12 -7.52
C LYS A 299 34.92 -14.22 -6.74
N ARG A 300 34.42 -13.40 -5.81
CA ARG A 300 35.26 -12.52 -4.98
C ARG A 300 36.08 -13.31 -3.97
N TRP A 301 35.48 -14.36 -3.39
CA TRP A 301 36.19 -15.30 -2.53
C TRP A 301 37.34 -16.00 -3.28
N ALA A 302 37.09 -16.48 -4.49
CA ALA A 302 38.11 -17.11 -5.34
C ALA A 302 39.25 -16.16 -5.74
N ARG A 303 38.99 -14.85 -5.78
CA ARG A 303 40.00 -13.81 -6.05
C ARG A 303 40.79 -13.38 -4.81
N SER A 304 40.50 -13.96 -3.64
CA SER A 304 41.10 -13.57 -2.35
C SER A 304 40.99 -12.06 -2.08
N GLU A 305 39.84 -11.47 -2.40
CA GLU A 305 39.50 -10.10 -1.96
C GLU A 305 39.44 -10.02 -0.42
N ARG A 306 39.41 -8.81 0.13
CA ARG A 306 39.37 -8.61 1.59
C ARG A 306 38.22 -9.39 2.22
N THR A 307 38.53 -10.24 3.20
CA THR A 307 37.57 -11.13 3.86
C THR A 307 36.35 -10.38 4.41
N ASN A 308 36.54 -9.17 4.92
CA ASN A 308 35.46 -8.34 5.45
C ASN A 308 34.43 -7.96 4.38
N ASP A 309 34.88 -7.57 3.18
CA ASP A 309 33.99 -7.14 2.10
C ASP A 309 33.19 -8.33 1.56
N VAL A 310 33.81 -9.51 1.49
CA VAL A 310 33.14 -10.74 1.07
C VAL A 310 32.13 -11.21 2.12
N MET A 311 32.46 -11.10 3.41
CA MET A 311 31.53 -11.40 4.50
C MET A 311 30.33 -10.46 4.54
N GLU A 312 30.53 -9.16 4.29
CA GLU A 312 29.41 -8.20 4.23
C GLU A 312 28.44 -8.51 3.09
N GLN A 313 28.96 -8.88 1.91
CA GLN A 313 28.11 -9.28 0.79
C GLN A 313 27.40 -10.61 1.02
N LEU A 314 28.06 -11.55 1.68
CA LEU A 314 27.44 -12.80 2.07
C LEU A 314 26.31 -12.56 3.09
N ASP A 315 26.50 -11.68 4.07
CA ASP A 315 25.46 -11.31 5.04
C ASP A 315 24.23 -10.69 4.36
N LYS A 316 24.45 -9.81 3.37
CA LYS A 316 23.37 -9.26 2.52
C LYS A 316 22.63 -10.36 1.77
N ALA A 317 23.34 -11.30 1.13
CA ALA A 317 22.72 -12.43 0.44
C ALA A 317 21.94 -13.35 1.39
N VAL A 318 22.42 -13.56 2.62
CA VAL A 318 21.70 -14.35 3.64
C VAL A 318 20.42 -13.65 4.07
N LYS A 319 20.43 -12.31 4.23
CA LYS A 319 19.23 -11.52 4.53
C LYS A 319 18.20 -11.61 3.40
N ASP A 320 18.64 -11.50 2.15
CA ASP A 320 17.79 -11.69 0.97
C ASP A 320 17.17 -13.11 0.96
N ALA A 321 17.98 -14.14 1.18
CA ALA A 321 17.53 -15.52 1.24
C ALA A 321 16.52 -15.77 2.37
N HIS A 322 16.75 -15.17 3.54
CA HIS A 322 15.85 -15.28 4.68
C HIS A 322 14.48 -14.65 4.37
N THR A 323 14.48 -13.49 3.71
CA THR A 323 13.25 -12.79 3.31
C THR A 323 12.40 -13.65 2.37
N VAL A 324 13.01 -14.18 1.30
CA VAL A 324 12.34 -15.08 0.34
C VAL A 324 11.81 -16.34 1.02
N CYS A 325 12.58 -16.92 1.95
CA CYS A 325 12.17 -18.11 2.70
C CYS A 325 10.95 -17.84 3.59
N CYS A 326 10.93 -16.69 4.28
CA CYS A 326 9.80 -16.28 5.11
C CYS A 326 8.52 -16.09 4.27
N GLU A 327 8.60 -15.40 3.13
CA GLU A 327 7.46 -15.19 2.23
C GLU A 327 6.90 -16.52 1.69
N LEU A 328 7.78 -17.42 1.22
CA LEU A 328 7.38 -18.73 0.72
C LEU A 328 6.73 -19.58 1.83
N SER A 329 7.33 -19.58 3.03
CA SER A 329 6.81 -20.31 4.18
C SER A 329 5.45 -19.80 4.62
N CYS A 330 5.24 -18.48 4.65
CA CYS A 330 3.95 -17.85 4.92
C CYS A 330 2.88 -18.27 3.90
N GLY A 331 3.24 -18.27 2.61
CA GLY A 331 2.34 -18.72 1.54
C GLY A 331 1.94 -20.19 1.68
N VAL A 332 2.89 -21.08 1.97
CA VAL A 332 2.64 -22.52 2.16
C VAL A 332 1.81 -22.76 3.41
N LEU A 333 2.13 -22.09 4.52
CA LEU A 333 1.34 -22.16 5.75
C LEU A 333 -0.11 -21.77 5.52
N MET A 334 -0.36 -20.71 4.76
CA MET A 334 -1.70 -20.27 4.41
C MET A 334 -2.48 -21.36 3.65
N GLN A 335 -1.84 -22.09 2.72
CA GLN A 335 -2.48 -23.21 2.02
C GLN A 335 -2.79 -24.39 2.95
N HIS A 336 -1.87 -24.72 3.87
CA HIS A 336 -2.12 -25.75 4.87
C HIS A 336 -3.30 -25.40 5.78
N ILE A 337 -3.41 -24.13 6.20
CA ILE A 337 -4.54 -23.65 7.00
C ILE A 337 -5.84 -23.78 6.20
N LYS A 338 -5.87 -23.34 4.93
CA LYS A 338 -7.07 -23.50 4.08
C LYS A 338 -7.48 -24.95 3.92
N ARG A 339 -6.54 -25.84 3.60
CA ARG A 339 -6.80 -27.28 3.47
C ARG A 339 -7.31 -27.87 4.80
N ALA A 340 -6.74 -27.46 5.92
CA ALA A 340 -7.16 -27.91 7.25
C ALA A 340 -8.54 -27.35 7.67
N MET A 341 -8.94 -26.18 7.19
CA MET A 341 -10.24 -25.57 7.54
C MET A 341 -11.37 -26.04 6.61
N PHE A 342 -11.11 -26.12 5.31
CA PHE A 342 -12.15 -26.33 4.29
C PHE A 342 -12.19 -27.74 3.71
N ASN A 343 -11.07 -28.49 3.75
CA ASN A 343 -11.00 -29.84 3.14
C ASN A 343 -11.01 -30.96 4.19
N ARG A 344 -11.40 -30.67 5.45
CA ARG A 344 -11.60 -31.70 6.49
C ARG A 344 -12.89 -32.48 6.19
N GLY A 345 -12.80 -33.49 5.34
CA GLY A 345 -13.91 -34.37 4.99
C GLY A 345 -13.64 -35.23 3.76
N GLU A 346 -12.74 -34.80 2.88
CA GLU A 346 -12.25 -35.61 1.77
C GLU A 346 -11.08 -36.46 2.28
N SER A 347 -11.30 -37.76 2.39
CA SER A 347 -10.19 -38.71 2.48
C SER A 347 -9.36 -38.56 1.23
N CYS A 348 -8.22 -37.88 1.30
CA CYS A 348 -7.18 -38.05 0.28
C CYS A 348 -6.71 -39.50 0.38
N ASP A 349 -7.14 -40.33 -0.56
CA ASP A 349 -6.53 -41.63 -0.78
C ASP A 349 -5.06 -41.39 -1.15
N PRO A 350 -4.07 -41.92 -0.40
CA PRO A 350 -2.65 -41.67 -0.67
C PRO A 350 -2.18 -42.15 -2.05
N ASN A 351 -3.02 -42.88 -2.79
CA ASN A 351 -2.73 -43.43 -4.11
C ASN A 351 -3.39 -42.68 -5.28
N GLU A 352 -4.21 -41.65 -5.04
CA GLU A 352 -4.67 -40.78 -6.12
C GLU A 352 -3.66 -39.66 -6.35
N ASP A 353 -2.65 -39.99 -7.14
CA ASP A 353 -1.79 -39.02 -7.83
C ASP A 353 -2.65 -38.34 -8.91
N VAL A 354 -3.55 -37.44 -8.49
CA VAL A 354 -4.29 -36.59 -9.43
C VAL A 354 -3.28 -35.63 -10.04
N ARG A 355 -2.73 -36.03 -11.18
CA ARG A 355 -2.02 -35.12 -12.08
C ARG A 355 -2.96 -33.96 -12.39
N VAL A 356 -2.52 -32.74 -12.11
CA VAL A 356 -3.22 -31.49 -12.42
C VAL A 356 -3.21 -31.20 -13.94
N ASP A 357 -2.98 -32.22 -14.77
CA ASP A 357 -2.81 -32.07 -16.22
C ASP A 357 -4.07 -32.47 -17.03
N ASP A 358 -5.12 -33.01 -16.39
CA ASP A 358 -6.41 -33.30 -17.02
C ASP A 358 -7.48 -32.30 -16.57
N GLU A 359 -7.22 -31.00 -16.75
CA GLU A 359 -8.34 -30.08 -16.97
C GLU A 359 -8.91 -30.39 -18.36
N HIS A 360 -10.19 -30.75 -18.41
CA HIS A 360 -10.97 -30.61 -19.63
C HIS A 360 -10.77 -29.18 -20.11
N ILE A 361 -10.08 -29.02 -21.25
CA ILE A 361 -10.09 -27.77 -22.00
C ILE A 361 -11.55 -27.54 -22.36
N VAL A 362 -12.24 -26.74 -21.56
CA VAL A 362 -13.43 -26.04 -22.02
C VAL A 362 -12.88 -25.04 -23.01
N GLU A 363 -13.00 -25.35 -24.30
CA GLU A 363 -12.83 -24.37 -25.36
C GLU A 363 -13.82 -23.24 -25.07
N ASN A 364 -13.35 -22.20 -24.38
CA ASN A 364 -14.04 -20.93 -24.32
C ASN A 364 -14.03 -20.37 -25.75
N ASN A 365 -15.14 -20.56 -26.46
CA ASN A 365 -15.39 -19.86 -27.70
C ASN A 365 -15.20 -18.36 -27.45
N ALA A 366 -14.36 -17.73 -28.26
CA ALA A 366 -13.94 -16.34 -28.13
C ALA A 366 -15.04 -15.30 -28.43
N GLU A 367 -16.31 -15.66 -28.32
CA GLU A 367 -17.46 -14.76 -28.55
C GLU A 367 -18.10 -14.24 -27.25
N ASP A 368 -17.80 -14.81 -26.08
CA ASP A 368 -18.47 -14.43 -24.81
C ASP A 368 -17.69 -13.41 -23.94
N ILE A 369 -16.65 -12.77 -24.47
CA ILE A 369 -15.92 -11.68 -23.77
C ILE A 369 -15.82 -10.43 -24.65
N ALA A 370 -16.96 -9.95 -25.14
CA ALA A 370 -17.10 -8.58 -25.62
C ALA A 370 -18.11 -7.84 -24.72
N PRO A 371 -17.81 -6.61 -24.24
CA PRO A 371 -18.86 -5.77 -23.66
C PRO A 371 -19.91 -5.47 -24.74
N PRO A 372 -21.20 -5.37 -24.39
CA PRO A 372 -22.26 -5.14 -25.37
C PRO A 372 -21.97 -3.86 -26.16
N VAL A 373 -21.94 -4.00 -27.47
CA VAL A 373 -21.85 -2.89 -28.41
C VAL A 373 -23.25 -2.30 -28.48
N SER A 374 -23.45 -1.15 -27.83
CA SER A 374 -24.69 -0.34 -27.75
C SER A 374 -25.68 -0.69 -26.63
N PHE A 375 -26.30 0.37 -26.09
CA PHE A 375 -27.13 0.41 -24.89
C PHE A 375 -28.63 0.19 -25.15
N ASP A 376 -29.01 -0.31 -26.34
CA ASP A 376 -30.42 -0.34 -26.76
C ASP A 376 -31.14 -1.69 -26.61
N ASP A 377 -30.45 -2.77 -26.24
CA ASP A 377 -31.05 -4.12 -26.17
C ASP A 377 -30.89 -4.79 -24.79
N VAL A 378 -31.47 -4.18 -23.75
CA VAL A 378 -31.75 -4.89 -22.48
C VAL A 378 -33.25 -4.87 -22.25
N GLU A 379 -33.92 -5.97 -22.59
CA GLU A 379 -35.30 -6.23 -22.17
C GLU A 379 -35.34 -6.39 -20.65
N LEU A 380 -35.97 -5.44 -19.97
CA LEU A 380 -36.26 -5.50 -18.55
C LEU A 380 -37.43 -6.49 -18.31
N PRO A 381 -37.38 -7.32 -17.25
CA PRO A 381 -38.49 -8.22 -16.92
C PRO A 381 -39.74 -7.45 -16.49
N ASP A 382 -40.87 -7.80 -17.11
CA ASP A 382 -42.22 -7.33 -16.79
C ASP A 382 -42.65 -7.78 -15.38
N GLU A 383 -42.32 -7.01 -14.35
CA GLU A 383 -43.15 -6.81 -13.15
C GLU A 383 -42.44 -5.83 -12.18
N VAL A 384 -42.54 -4.53 -12.48
CA VAL A 384 -42.43 -3.49 -11.45
C VAL A 384 -43.64 -2.59 -11.60
N VAL A 385 -44.67 -2.89 -10.83
CA VAL A 385 -45.88 -2.07 -10.70
C VAL A 385 -45.47 -0.72 -10.12
N LEU A 386 -45.44 0.29 -11.00
CA LEU A 386 -45.40 1.70 -10.65
C LEU A 386 -46.66 2.08 -9.87
N VAL A 387 -46.51 2.46 -8.62
CA VAL A 387 -47.53 3.26 -7.92
C VAL A 387 -47.21 4.72 -8.17
N GLU A 388 -47.89 5.31 -9.16
CA GLU A 388 -47.89 6.75 -9.39
C GLU A 388 -48.64 7.50 -8.28
N ALA A 389 -48.03 8.62 -7.89
CA ALA A 389 -48.61 9.91 -7.54
C ALA A 389 -49.75 9.99 -6.51
N VAL A 390 -49.47 10.72 -5.42
CA VAL A 390 -50.41 11.71 -4.88
C VAL A 390 -49.65 12.99 -4.51
N ASN A 391 -49.95 14.04 -5.28
CA ASN A 391 -49.85 15.50 -5.06
C ASN A 391 -48.86 16.08 -4.04
#